data_AF-A0A1J0RCK6-F1
#
_entry.id   AF-A0A1J0RCK6-F1
#
_cell.length_a   1.000
_cell.length_b   1.000
_cell.length_c   1.000
_cell.angle_alpha   90.00
_cell.angle_beta   90.00
_cell.angle_gamma   90.00
#
_symmetry.space_group_name_H-M   'P 1'
#
loop_
_entity.id
_entity.type
_entity.pdbx_description
1 polymer ?
#
loop_
_entity_poly.entity_id
_entity_poly.type
_entity_poly.pdbx_seq_one_letter_code
_entity_poly.pdbx_strand_id
1 'polypeptide(L)'
;MYTNYNLLLLRALMTVTKQTTATAGDALAEFLALCDAWMVASKGQIEPFKSPAEDANYPEILYYNTSITDDQWKALLDTPEPEGKWDKIKDTLKPAENSLYWKDRWETWRQHRKHTKETGSGKWLENNPLKQKGPLVAHSRHAIKKIAEAASRLAAELSAEPADDGGSLIKQINAALTTAMCGAGADFKYNPTTATCKKVGEMSGKATKCAKAQNGLALGHDIVFICADNTDDACGLTNSHNAALGTGLGSKNDRITDTAAICPNKAEVTDL
;
A
#
# COMPACT_ATOMS: atom_id res chain seq x y z
N MET A 1 14.32 -6.84 -21.63
CA MET A 1 14.64 -5.40 -21.75
C MET A 1 13.48 -4.63 -21.17
N TYR A 2 13.51 -4.36 -19.86
CA TYR A 2 12.67 -3.35 -19.22
C TYR A 2 13.53 -2.65 -18.18
N THR A 3 13.40 -1.33 -18.17
CA THR A 3 14.36 -0.34 -17.73
C THR A 3 14.30 -0.17 -16.21
N ASN A 4 15.41 -0.42 -15.52
CA ASN A 4 15.58 -0.05 -14.12
C ASN A 4 15.65 1.48 -14.02
N TYR A 5 14.63 2.10 -13.43
CA TYR A 5 14.68 3.51 -13.04
C TYR A 5 15.59 3.64 -11.81
N ASN A 6 16.83 4.01 -12.07
CA ASN A 6 17.79 4.49 -11.08
C ASN A 6 17.25 5.77 -10.42
N LEU A 7 16.74 5.66 -9.19
CA LEU A 7 16.65 6.79 -8.25
C LEU A 7 18.07 7.12 -7.76
N LEU A 8 18.84 7.78 -8.63
CA LEU A 8 20.20 8.26 -8.36
C LEU A 8 20.32 9.72 -8.78
N LEU A 9 19.50 10.61 -8.22
CA LEU A 9 19.65 12.05 -8.40
C LEU A 9 19.34 12.79 -7.09
N LEU A 10 20.27 12.71 -6.13
CA LEU A 10 20.42 13.68 -5.03
C LEU A 10 21.79 13.53 -4.33
N ARG A 11 22.84 13.20 -5.08
CA ARG A 11 24.24 13.21 -4.61
C ARG A 11 25.10 14.14 -5.45
N ALA A 12 24.77 15.42 -5.45
CA ALA A 12 25.69 16.44 -5.92
C ALA A 12 25.44 17.73 -5.14
N LEU A 13 26.31 17.98 -4.16
CA LEU A 13 26.82 19.27 -3.67
C LEU A 13 27.03 19.20 -2.15
N MET A 14 28.30 19.18 -1.75
CA MET A 14 28.87 20.02 -0.69
C MET A 14 30.25 19.47 -0.29
N THR A 15 31.28 19.99 -0.97
CA THR A 15 32.63 20.07 -0.41
C THR A 15 33.07 21.51 -0.45
N VAL A 16 32.86 22.23 0.66
CA VAL A 16 33.80 23.25 1.16
C VAL A 16 33.75 23.22 2.69
N THR A 17 34.85 22.81 3.32
CA THR A 17 35.12 23.05 4.74
C THR A 17 35.67 24.46 4.94
N LYS A 18 34.91 25.31 5.62
CA LYS A 18 35.44 26.34 6.52
C LYS A 18 34.62 26.27 7.81
N GLN A 19 35.28 26.11 8.96
CA GLN A 19 34.65 26.37 10.26
C GLN A 19 34.46 27.88 10.39
N THR A 20 33.38 28.39 9.82
CA THR A 20 32.78 29.66 10.23
C THR A 20 31.69 29.30 11.24
N THR A 21 31.59 30.06 12.34
CA THR A 21 30.37 30.06 13.16
C THR A 21 29.22 30.43 12.23
N ALA A 22 28.19 29.57 12.15
CA ALA A 22 27.05 29.83 11.29
C ALA A 22 26.35 31.10 11.80
N THR A 23 26.13 32.07 10.93
CA THR A 23 25.29 33.23 11.25
C THR A 23 23.82 32.90 11.10
N ALA A 24 22.95 33.72 11.69
CA ALA A 24 21.51 33.53 11.58
C ALA A 24 21.06 33.42 10.11
N GLY A 25 20.39 32.31 9.78
CA GLY A 25 19.88 32.03 8.43
C GLY A 25 20.85 31.35 7.45
N ASP A 26 22.10 31.07 7.83
CA ASP A 26 23.09 30.43 6.95
C ASP A 26 22.64 29.06 6.40
N ALA A 27 21.78 28.36 7.13
CA ALA A 27 21.26 27.04 6.77
C ALA A 27 19.79 27.06 6.32
N LEU A 28 19.21 28.25 6.09
CA LEU A 28 17.78 28.38 5.82
C LEU A 28 17.35 27.61 4.55
N ALA A 29 18.14 27.66 3.48
CA ALA A 29 17.79 26.99 2.22
C ALA A 29 17.76 25.46 2.37
N GLU A 30 18.78 24.90 3.00
CA GLU A 30 18.90 23.48 3.29
C GLU A 30 17.84 23.02 4.28
N PHE A 31 17.56 23.81 5.32
CA PHE A 31 16.48 23.56 6.27
C PHE A 31 15.12 23.47 5.56
N LEU A 32 14.81 24.41 4.66
CA LEU A 32 13.55 24.39 3.90
C LEU A 32 13.43 23.16 2.99
N ALA A 33 14.53 22.74 2.35
CA ALA A 33 14.55 21.53 1.53
C ALA A 33 14.31 20.26 2.38
N LEU A 34 14.91 20.18 3.57
CA LEU A 34 14.68 19.09 4.50
C LEU A 34 13.25 19.10 5.07
N CYS A 35 12.66 20.27 5.30
CA CYS A 35 11.27 20.41 5.70
C CYS A 35 10.29 19.89 4.64
N ASP A 36 10.58 20.11 3.35
CA ASP A 36 9.78 19.55 2.26
C ASP A 36 9.83 18.02 2.26
N ALA A 37 11.03 17.45 2.40
CA ALA A 37 11.21 16.00 2.50
C ALA A 37 10.55 15.42 3.77
N TRP A 38 10.64 16.10 4.90
CA TRP A 38 9.97 15.73 6.15
C TRP A 38 8.46 15.72 6.00
N MET A 39 7.89 16.68 5.27
CA MET A 39 6.45 16.73 5.02
C MET A 39 5.97 15.53 4.20
N VAL A 40 6.71 15.18 3.13
CA VAL A 40 6.42 13.97 2.35
C VAL A 40 6.54 12.72 3.22
N ALA A 41 7.58 12.60 4.04
CA ALA A 41 7.79 11.43 4.89
C ALA A 41 6.75 11.29 6.02
N SER A 42 6.28 12.41 6.59
CA SER A 42 5.32 12.43 7.71
C SER A 42 3.87 12.35 7.28
N LYS A 43 3.53 12.79 6.06
CA LYS A 43 2.15 12.83 5.55
C LYS A 43 1.90 11.89 4.37
N GLY A 44 2.93 11.38 3.72
CA GLY A 44 2.83 10.55 2.51
C GLY A 44 2.57 9.07 2.77
N GLN A 45 2.28 8.67 4.01
CA GLN A 45 1.93 7.28 4.31
C GLN A 45 0.66 6.91 3.56
N ILE A 46 0.71 5.78 2.85
CA ILE A 46 -0.41 5.26 2.08
C ILE A 46 -1.31 4.48 3.03
N GLU A 47 -2.61 4.79 2.99
CA GLU A 47 -3.63 4.06 3.73
C GLU A 47 -3.64 2.57 3.37
N PRO A 48 -4.03 1.67 4.30
CA PRO A 48 -4.16 0.26 4.00
C PRO A 48 -5.07 0.02 2.79
N PHE A 49 -4.66 -0.90 1.91
CA PHE A 49 -5.47 -1.29 0.76
C PHE A 49 -6.86 -1.76 1.21
N LYS A 50 -7.87 -1.24 0.53
CA LYS A 50 -9.25 -1.71 0.65
C LYS A 50 -9.65 -2.23 -0.71
N SER A 51 -9.98 -3.52 -0.77
CA SER A 51 -10.55 -4.11 -1.98
C SER A 51 -11.77 -3.29 -2.39
N PRO A 52 -11.93 -2.96 -3.68
CA PRO A 52 -13.16 -2.36 -4.16
C PRO A 52 -14.34 -3.30 -3.87
N ALA A 53 -15.54 -2.71 -3.74
CA ALA A 53 -16.76 -3.50 -3.69
C ALA A 53 -16.90 -4.33 -4.97
N GLU A 54 -17.41 -5.55 -4.84
CA GLU A 54 -17.67 -6.41 -5.99
C GLU A 54 -18.69 -5.74 -6.92
N ASP A 55 -18.36 -5.66 -8.21
CA ASP A 55 -19.28 -5.15 -9.23
C ASP A 55 -20.47 -6.11 -9.36
N ALA A 56 -21.70 -5.60 -9.25
CA ALA A 56 -22.90 -6.41 -9.31
C ALA A 56 -23.05 -7.21 -10.62
N ASN A 57 -22.41 -6.79 -11.72
CA ASN A 57 -22.42 -7.52 -13.00
C ASN A 57 -21.48 -8.73 -12.99
N TYR A 58 -20.48 -8.77 -12.11
CA TYR A 58 -19.57 -9.91 -12.02
C TYR A 58 -20.32 -11.21 -11.68
N PRO A 59 -21.10 -11.31 -10.59
CA PRO A 59 -21.87 -12.51 -10.31
C PRO A 59 -22.90 -12.82 -11.39
N GLU A 60 -23.50 -11.81 -12.04
CA GLU A 60 -24.41 -12.01 -13.18
C GLU A 60 -23.75 -12.76 -14.34
N ILE A 61 -22.52 -12.40 -14.70
CA ILE A 61 -21.74 -13.12 -15.72
C ILE A 61 -21.55 -14.59 -15.32
N LEU A 62 -21.25 -14.85 -14.05
CA LEU A 62 -21.05 -16.21 -13.54
C LEU A 62 -22.35 -16.99 -13.50
N TYR A 63 -23.48 -16.34 -13.19
CA TYR A 63 -24.82 -16.94 -13.23
C TYR A 63 -25.21 -17.33 -14.66
N TYR A 64 -24.96 -16.47 -15.65
CA TYR A 64 -25.16 -16.84 -17.06
C TYR A 64 -24.29 -18.03 -17.47
N ASN A 65 -23.02 -18.05 -17.05
CA ASN A 65 -22.11 -19.15 -17.34
C ASN A 65 -22.61 -20.47 -16.74
N THR A 66 -23.04 -20.48 -15.48
CA THR A 66 -23.61 -21.67 -14.84
C THR A 66 -24.95 -22.08 -15.45
N SER A 67 -25.79 -21.12 -15.87
CA SER A 67 -27.11 -21.40 -16.45
C SER A 67 -27.03 -22.06 -17.82
N ILE A 68 -26.04 -21.70 -18.65
CA ILE A 68 -25.91 -22.18 -20.02
C ILE A 68 -25.08 -23.47 -20.17
N THR A 69 -24.50 -23.99 -19.08
CA THR A 69 -23.79 -25.28 -19.12
C THR A 69 -24.71 -26.41 -19.55
N ASP A 70 -24.14 -27.50 -20.03
CA ASP A 70 -24.91 -28.70 -20.36
C ASP A 70 -25.52 -29.35 -19.11
N ASP A 71 -26.46 -30.26 -19.37
CA ASP A 71 -27.24 -30.92 -18.34
C ASP A 71 -26.39 -31.90 -17.51
N GLN A 72 -25.32 -32.46 -18.09
CA GLN A 72 -24.37 -33.29 -17.35
C GLN A 72 -23.66 -32.46 -16.27
N TRP A 73 -23.17 -31.28 -16.63
CA TRP A 73 -22.55 -30.36 -15.68
C TRP A 73 -23.54 -29.84 -14.63
N LYS A 74 -24.77 -29.52 -15.03
CA LYS A 74 -25.82 -29.11 -14.08
C LYS A 74 -26.14 -30.22 -13.08
N ALA A 75 -26.27 -31.46 -13.56
CA ALA A 75 -26.53 -32.61 -12.70
C ALA A 75 -25.40 -32.83 -11.67
N LEU A 76 -24.14 -32.63 -12.08
CA LEU A 76 -23.00 -32.68 -11.17
C LEU A 76 -23.10 -31.63 -10.05
N LEU A 77 -23.40 -30.37 -10.40
CA LEU A 77 -23.56 -29.28 -9.43
C LEU A 77 -24.80 -29.47 -8.53
N ASP A 78 -25.83 -30.14 -9.04
CA ASP A 78 -27.07 -30.45 -8.32
C ASP A 78 -26.95 -31.67 -7.38
N THR A 79 -25.80 -32.35 -7.34
CA THR A 79 -25.57 -33.47 -6.44
C THR A 79 -25.84 -33.05 -4.98
N PRO A 80 -26.72 -33.76 -4.25
CA PRO A 80 -27.08 -33.42 -2.89
C PRO A 80 -25.91 -33.60 -1.93
N GLU A 81 -26.01 -32.94 -0.77
CA GLU A 81 -25.08 -33.10 0.34
C GLU A 81 -25.28 -34.46 1.03
N PRO A 82 -24.20 -35.13 1.49
CA PRO A 82 -22.79 -34.71 1.44
C PRO A 82 -22.04 -35.09 0.15
N GLU A 83 -22.62 -35.89 -0.73
CA GLU A 83 -21.96 -36.44 -1.93
C GLU A 83 -21.50 -35.35 -2.91
N GLY A 84 -22.21 -34.22 -2.95
CA GLY A 84 -21.89 -33.08 -3.79
C GLY A 84 -20.74 -32.21 -3.28
N LYS A 85 -20.21 -32.45 -2.07
CA LYS A 85 -19.01 -31.72 -1.59
C LYS A 85 -17.78 -32.12 -2.38
N TRP A 86 -16.86 -31.18 -2.54
CA TRP A 86 -15.59 -31.40 -3.23
C TRP A 86 -14.86 -32.66 -2.74
N ASP A 87 -14.80 -32.88 -1.42
CA ASP A 87 -14.10 -34.03 -0.83
C ASP A 87 -14.68 -35.40 -1.20
N LYS A 88 -15.93 -35.45 -1.66
CA LYS A 88 -16.62 -36.67 -2.08
C LYS A 88 -16.70 -36.78 -3.60
N ILE A 89 -17.06 -35.71 -4.28
CA ILE A 89 -17.28 -35.71 -5.73
C ILE A 89 -15.97 -35.85 -6.53
N LYS A 90 -14.82 -35.38 -5.98
CA LYS A 90 -13.52 -35.43 -6.67
C LYS A 90 -13.11 -36.84 -7.12
N ASP A 91 -13.52 -37.87 -6.38
CA ASP A 91 -13.20 -39.27 -6.70
C ASP A 91 -14.06 -39.81 -7.86
N THR A 92 -15.19 -39.15 -8.14
CA THR A 92 -16.14 -39.47 -9.21
C THR A 92 -15.77 -38.76 -10.53
N LEU A 93 -15.08 -37.62 -10.43
CA LEU A 93 -14.58 -36.83 -11.56
C LEU A 93 -13.25 -37.45 -12.02
N LYS A 94 -13.29 -38.32 -13.04
CA LYS A 94 -12.13 -39.12 -13.49
C LYS A 94 -10.87 -38.27 -13.77
N PRO A 95 -9.64 -38.86 -13.71
CA PRO A 95 -8.35 -38.16 -13.82
C PRO A 95 -8.13 -37.26 -15.07
N ALA A 96 -8.95 -37.38 -16.11
CA ALA A 96 -8.86 -36.57 -17.33
C ALA A 96 -9.34 -35.11 -17.14
N GLU A 97 -10.04 -34.81 -16.05
CA GLU A 97 -10.63 -33.49 -15.77
C GLU A 97 -10.05 -32.82 -14.50
N ASN A 98 -8.95 -33.35 -13.97
CA ASN A 98 -8.23 -32.82 -12.79
C ASN A 98 -7.53 -31.49 -13.10
N SER A 99 -8.29 -30.46 -13.47
CA SER A 99 -7.79 -29.10 -13.50
C SER A 99 -7.58 -28.65 -12.06
N LEU A 100 -6.38 -28.15 -11.77
CA LEU A 100 -5.94 -27.68 -10.45
C LEU A 100 -6.89 -26.65 -9.81
N TYR A 101 -7.77 -26.02 -10.61
CA TYR A 101 -8.67 -24.94 -10.20
C TYR A 101 -10.07 -25.38 -9.75
N TRP A 102 -10.44 -26.66 -9.89
CA TRP A 102 -11.81 -27.08 -9.55
C TRP A 102 -12.08 -27.04 -8.06
N LYS A 103 -11.12 -27.46 -7.24
CA LYS A 103 -11.23 -27.42 -5.77
C LYS A 103 -11.68 -26.05 -5.26
N ASP A 104 -11.03 -25.01 -5.78
CA ASP A 104 -11.24 -23.64 -5.30
C ASP A 104 -12.52 -23.01 -5.84
N ARG A 105 -13.11 -23.56 -6.92
CA ARG A 105 -14.30 -23.01 -7.58
C ARG A 105 -15.57 -23.84 -7.38
N TRP A 106 -15.43 -25.09 -6.94
CA TRP A 106 -16.52 -26.06 -6.91
C TRP A 106 -17.72 -25.56 -6.12
N GLU A 107 -17.49 -25.11 -4.89
CA GLU A 107 -18.58 -24.67 -4.02
C GLU A 107 -19.24 -23.39 -4.55
N THR A 108 -18.47 -22.46 -5.10
CA THR A 108 -18.97 -21.27 -5.78
C THR A 108 -19.86 -21.62 -6.97
N TRP A 109 -19.46 -22.59 -7.80
CA TRP A 109 -20.30 -23.05 -8.92
C TRP A 109 -21.61 -23.68 -8.44
N ARG A 110 -21.59 -24.44 -7.34
CA ARG A 110 -22.80 -25.01 -6.74
C ARG A 110 -23.72 -23.94 -6.18
N GLN A 111 -23.17 -22.90 -5.55
CA GLN A 111 -23.95 -21.74 -5.11
C GLN A 111 -24.60 -21.00 -6.27
N HIS A 112 -23.85 -20.74 -7.36
CA HIS A 112 -24.41 -20.16 -8.58
C HIS A 112 -25.50 -21.05 -9.19
N ARG A 113 -25.31 -22.37 -9.18
CA ARG A 113 -26.31 -23.31 -9.68
C ARG A 113 -27.57 -23.26 -8.82
N LYS A 114 -27.42 -23.23 -7.50
CA LYS A 114 -28.54 -23.08 -6.56
C LYS A 114 -29.32 -21.81 -6.86
N HIS A 115 -28.65 -20.68 -7.06
CA HIS A 115 -29.28 -19.41 -7.39
C HIS A 115 -30.02 -19.44 -8.74
N THR A 116 -29.37 -19.99 -9.77
CA THR A 116 -29.87 -19.97 -11.16
C THR A 116 -30.93 -21.03 -11.45
N LYS A 117 -31.08 -22.06 -10.60
CA LYS A 117 -32.10 -23.11 -10.77
C LYS A 117 -33.42 -22.82 -10.08
N GLU A 118 -33.49 -21.77 -9.27
CA GLU A 118 -34.73 -21.41 -8.58
C GLU A 118 -35.82 -21.08 -9.60
N THR A 119 -37.04 -21.55 -9.31
CA THR A 119 -38.22 -21.33 -10.15
C THR A 119 -39.28 -20.53 -9.40
N GLY A 120 -40.14 -19.81 -10.11
CA GLY A 120 -41.21 -18.98 -9.55
C GLY A 120 -40.97 -17.48 -9.76
N SER A 121 -42.04 -16.70 -9.58
CA SER A 121 -42.04 -15.24 -9.80
C SER A 121 -40.91 -14.55 -9.05
N GLY A 122 -40.14 -13.72 -9.75
CA GLY A 122 -39.01 -12.97 -9.22
C GLY A 122 -37.71 -13.76 -9.09
N LYS A 123 -37.66 -15.03 -9.54
CA LYS A 123 -36.42 -15.81 -9.60
C LYS A 123 -35.53 -15.38 -10.75
N TRP A 124 -34.23 -15.59 -10.57
CA TRP A 124 -33.21 -15.07 -11.47
C TRP A 124 -33.41 -15.51 -12.92
N LEU A 125 -33.68 -16.80 -13.16
CA LEU A 125 -33.81 -17.34 -14.53
C LEU A 125 -35.07 -16.85 -15.26
N GLU A 126 -36.12 -16.49 -14.52
CA GLU A 126 -37.32 -15.89 -15.11
C GLU A 126 -37.05 -14.45 -15.56
N ASN A 127 -36.28 -13.70 -14.77
CA ASN A 127 -35.87 -12.33 -15.11
C ASN A 127 -34.72 -12.31 -16.14
N ASN A 128 -33.97 -13.40 -16.27
CA ASN A 128 -32.79 -13.55 -17.13
C ASN A 128 -32.90 -14.79 -18.04
N PRO A 129 -33.89 -14.84 -18.96
CA PRO A 129 -34.12 -16.04 -19.77
C PRO A 129 -32.98 -16.27 -20.76
N LEU A 130 -32.54 -17.54 -20.86
CA LEU A 130 -31.59 -17.95 -21.89
C LEU A 130 -32.23 -17.82 -23.28
N LYS A 131 -31.75 -16.86 -24.08
CA LYS A 131 -32.30 -16.56 -25.41
C LYS A 131 -31.90 -17.57 -26.50
N GLN A 132 -30.87 -18.37 -26.22
CA GLN A 132 -30.27 -19.26 -27.21
C GLN A 132 -30.95 -20.64 -27.19
N LYS A 133 -31.25 -21.18 -28.37
CA LYS A 133 -31.87 -22.51 -28.54
C LYS A 133 -31.14 -23.30 -29.63
N GLY A 134 -31.21 -24.63 -29.53
CA GLY A 134 -30.65 -25.53 -30.54
C GLY A 134 -29.12 -25.43 -30.67
N PRO A 135 -28.54 -25.63 -31.88
CA PRO A 135 -27.10 -25.80 -32.07
C PRO A 135 -26.26 -24.57 -31.68
N LEU A 136 -26.86 -23.37 -31.62
CA LEU A 136 -26.17 -22.14 -31.22
C LEU A 136 -25.86 -22.06 -29.71
N VAL A 137 -26.48 -22.92 -28.89
CA VAL A 137 -26.23 -22.98 -27.44
C VAL A 137 -24.77 -23.36 -27.16
N ALA A 138 -24.20 -24.28 -27.93
CA ALA A 138 -22.81 -24.70 -27.74
C ALA A 138 -21.82 -23.55 -28.00
N HIS A 139 -22.06 -22.75 -29.06
CA HIS A 139 -21.24 -21.57 -29.36
C HIS A 139 -21.37 -20.51 -28.26
N SER A 140 -22.60 -20.25 -27.81
CA SER A 140 -22.88 -19.28 -26.75
C SER A 140 -22.25 -19.68 -25.42
N ARG A 141 -22.29 -20.97 -25.08
CA ARG A 141 -21.61 -21.53 -23.90
C ARG A 141 -20.11 -21.27 -23.94
N HIS A 142 -19.47 -21.50 -25.08
CA HIS A 142 -18.04 -21.25 -25.25
C HIS A 142 -17.68 -19.78 -25.07
N ALA A 143 -18.46 -18.87 -25.66
CA ALA A 143 -18.25 -17.43 -25.53
C ALA A 143 -18.44 -16.97 -24.08
N ILE A 144 -19.54 -17.36 -23.44
CA ILE A 144 -19.85 -16.99 -22.06
C ILE A 144 -18.81 -17.55 -21.08
N LYS A 145 -18.33 -18.80 -21.29
CA LYS A 145 -17.25 -19.38 -20.49
C LYS A 145 -15.99 -18.52 -20.51
N LYS A 146 -15.57 -18.08 -21.71
CA LYS A 146 -14.39 -17.19 -21.84
C LYS A 146 -14.59 -15.84 -21.15
N ILE A 147 -15.80 -15.27 -21.26
CA ILE A 147 -16.14 -14.01 -20.59
C ILE A 147 -16.10 -14.19 -19.07
N ALA A 148 -16.67 -15.28 -18.54
CA ALA A 148 -16.65 -15.59 -17.12
C ALA A 148 -15.22 -15.83 -16.59
N GLU A 149 -14.38 -16.53 -17.34
CA GLU A 149 -12.96 -16.71 -16.98
C GLU A 149 -12.20 -15.38 -16.96
N ALA A 150 -12.41 -14.51 -17.95
CA ALA A 150 -11.80 -13.18 -17.98
C ALA A 150 -12.30 -12.29 -16.83
N ALA A 151 -13.62 -12.30 -16.56
CA ALA A 151 -14.23 -11.56 -15.47
C ALA A 151 -13.70 -12.03 -14.11
N SER A 152 -13.56 -13.33 -13.88
CA SER A 152 -12.98 -13.86 -12.64
C SER A 152 -11.51 -13.46 -12.46
N ARG A 153 -10.74 -13.42 -13.54
CA ARG A 153 -9.35 -12.94 -13.47
C ARG A 153 -9.29 -11.47 -13.11
N LEU A 154 -10.08 -10.63 -13.77
CA LEU A 154 -10.14 -9.18 -13.48
C LEU A 154 -10.63 -8.90 -12.06
N ALA A 155 -11.65 -9.62 -11.59
CA ALA A 155 -12.15 -9.49 -10.22
C ALA A 155 -11.07 -9.86 -9.19
N ALA A 156 -10.29 -10.93 -9.45
CA ALA A 156 -9.18 -11.31 -8.60
C ALA A 156 -8.04 -10.27 -8.62
N GLU A 157 -7.68 -9.74 -9.79
CA GLU A 157 -6.68 -8.67 -9.94
C GLU A 157 -7.10 -7.40 -9.19
N LEU A 158 -8.36 -6.98 -9.32
CA LEU A 158 -8.91 -5.80 -8.63
C LEU A 158 -8.98 -5.97 -7.12
N SER A 159 -9.19 -7.20 -6.64
CA SER A 159 -9.29 -7.50 -5.20
C SER A 159 -7.93 -7.74 -4.55
N ALA A 160 -6.87 -7.87 -5.35
CA ALA A 160 -5.53 -8.12 -4.85
C ALA A 160 -4.84 -6.81 -4.43
N GLU A 161 -4.22 -6.82 -3.26
CA GLU A 161 -3.34 -5.73 -2.85
C GLU A 161 -2.15 -5.63 -3.82
N PRO A 162 -1.76 -4.41 -4.27
CA PRO A 162 -0.59 -4.22 -5.11
C PRO A 162 0.68 -4.76 -4.46
N ALA A 163 1.36 -5.67 -5.15
CA ALA A 163 2.55 -6.36 -4.66
C ALA A 163 3.58 -6.58 -5.77
N ASP A 164 4.85 -6.68 -5.37
CA ASP A 164 5.97 -7.15 -6.20
C ASP A 164 6.65 -8.37 -5.53
N ASP A 165 7.84 -8.75 -5.98
CA ASP A 165 8.63 -9.86 -5.41
C ASP A 165 8.96 -9.66 -3.92
N GLY A 166 8.93 -8.42 -3.42
CA GLY A 166 9.13 -8.04 -2.02
C GLY A 166 7.85 -8.03 -1.16
N GLY A 167 6.69 -8.28 -1.78
CA GLY A 167 5.38 -8.29 -1.10
C GLY A 167 4.61 -6.97 -1.30
N SER A 168 3.80 -6.58 -0.31
CA SER A 168 2.93 -5.39 -0.39
C SER A 168 3.72 -4.12 -0.67
N LEU A 169 3.40 -3.44 -1.78
CA LEU A 169 4.01 -2.17 -2.15
C LEU A 169 3.68 -1.07 -1.13
N ILE A 170 2.46 -1.09 -0.58
CA ILE A 170 2.02 -0.14 0.46
C ILE A 170 2.89 -0.27 1.70
N LYS A 171 3.13 -1.50 2.18
CA LYS A 171 4.00 -1.74 3.34
C LYS A 171 5.43 -1.30 3.06
N GLN A 172 5.94 -1.57 1.86
CA GLN A 172 7.29 -1.19 1.46
C GLN A 172 7.46 0.33 1.41
N ILE A 173 6.52 1.06 0.79
CA ILE A 173 6.52 2.52 0.73
C ILE A 173 6.43 3.12 2.14
N ASN A 174 5.50 2.65 2.97
CA ASN A 174 5.34 3.15 4.34
C ASN A 174 6.58 2.86 5.21
N ALA A 175 7.22 1.70 5.04
CA ALA A 175 8.48 1.39 5.69
C ALA A 175 9.62 2.31 5.23
N ALA A 176 9.69 2.61 3.93
CA ALA A 176 10.67 3.53 3.37
C ALA A 176 10.47 4.96 3.90
N LEU A 177 9.23 5.47 3.92
CA LEU A 177 8.89 6.80 4.45
C LEU A 177 9.24 6.93 5.92
N THR A 178 8.84 5.96 6.76
CA THR A 178 9.14 5.96 8.19
C THR A 178 10.64 5.81 8.47
N THR A 179 11.35 5.01 7.67
CA THR A 179 12.82 4.88 7.75
C THR A 179 13.53 6.15 7.28
N ALA A 180 13.04 6.84 6.26
CA ALA A 180 13.60 8.12 5.84
C ALA A 180 13.37 9.21 6.91
N MET A 181 12.17 9.24 7.50
CA MET A 181 11.82 10.20 8.55
C MET A 181 12.68 10.02 9.80
N CYS A 182 12.77 8.77 10.27
CA CYS A 182 13.26 8.44 11.61
C CYS A 182 14.52 7.59 11.63
N GLY A 183 15.00 7.10 10.50
CA GLY A 183 16.15 6.20 10.43
C GLY A 183 15.84 4.76 10.85
N ALA A 184 16.74 3.84 10.49
CA ALA A 184 16.65 2.42 10.81
C ALA A 184 17.28 2.05 12.18
N GLY A 185 18.06 2.95 12.78
CA GLY A 185 18.78 2.72 14.03
C GLY A 185 17.87 2.73 15.27
N ALA A 186 18.24 1.97 16.30
CA ALA A 186 17.49 1.85 17.55
C ALA A 186 17.33 3.18 18.32
N ASP A 187 18.21 4.15 18.06
CA ASP A 187 18.19 5.46 18.69
C ASP A 187 17.14 6.40 18.09
N PHE A 188 16.65 6.09 16.88
CA PHE A 188 15.88 7.04 16.07
C PHE A 188 14.58 6.44 15.54
N LYS A 189 14.46 5.10 15.58
CA LYS A 189 13.34 4.29 15.11
C LYS A 189 11.95 4.93 15.26
N TYR A 190 11.16 4.83 14.19
CA TYR A 190 9.75 5.18 14.18
C TYR A 190 8.93 4.40 15.23
N ASN A 191 8.09 5.10 15.98
CA ASN A 191 7.13 4.54 16.91
C ASN A 191 5.74 4.50 16.25
N PRO A 192 5.23 3.31 15.90
CA PRO A 192 3.92 3.19 15.24
C PRO A 192 2.75 3.57 16.15
N THR A 193 2.92 3.52 17.48
CA THR A 193 1.85 3.86 18.43
C THR A 193 1.62 5.36 18.50
N THR A 194 2.69 6.15 18.43
CA THR A 194 2.61 7.63 18.48
C THR A 194 2.67 8.28 17.11
N ALA A 195 2.94 7.51 16.06
CA ALA A 195 3.20 7.99 14.70
C ALA A 195 4.32 9.04 14.62
N THR A 196 5.35 8.90 15.47
CA THR A 196 6.48 9.83 15.56
C THR A 196 7.80 9.09 15.60
N CYS A 197 8.90 9.79 15.33
CA CYS A 197 10.22 9.26 15.65
C CYS A 197 10.38 9.07 17.16
N LYS A 198 11.31 8.19 17.56
CA LYS A 198 11.69 8.07 18.96
C LYS A 198 12.17 9.42 19.48
N LYS A 199 11.64 9.81 20.63
CA LYS A 199 12.00 11.06 21.32
C LYS A 199 13.51 11.12 21.55
N VAL A 200 14.11 12.25 21.18
CA VAL A 200 15.52 12.52 21.47
C VAL A 200 15.63 13.78 22.32
N GLY A 201 16.18 13.62 23.53
CA GLY A 201 16.37 14.69 24.51
C GLY A 201 17.41 15.72 24.11
N GLU A 202 17.83 16.50 25.11
CA GLU A 202 18.83 17.56 24.94
C GLU A 202 20.11 17.07 24.25
N MET A 203 20.63 17.89 23.32
CA MET A 203 21.84 17.57 22.60
C MET A 203 23.09 17.86 23.45
N SER A 204 23.74 16.81 23.94
CA SER A 204 25.12 16.90 24.44
C SER A 204 26.13 16.48 23.37
N GLY A 205 27.15 17.33 23.13
CA GLY A 205 28.23 17.04 22.20
C GLY A 205 27.83 17.04 20.71
N LYS A 206 27.48 18.23 20.18
CA LYS A 206 27.12 18.45 18.77
C LYS A 206 28.08 17.76 17.79
N ALA A 207 29.40 17.92 17.98
CA ALA A 207 30.41 17.37 17.08
C ALA A 207 30.33 15.85 16.93
N THR A 208 29.99 15.14 18.01
CA THR A 208 29.83 13.67 17.99
C THR A 208 28.48 13.26 17.43
N LYS A 209 27.41 13.97 17.83
CA LYS A 209 26.03 13.64 17.41
C LYS A 209 25.76 13.99 15.95
N CYS A 210 26.32 15.09 15.46
CA CYS A 210 26.21 15.59 14.08
C CYS A 210 27.45 15.21 13.25
N ALA A 211 28.16 14.15 13.62
CA ALA A 211 29.33 13.71 12.88
C ALA A 211 28.92 13.30 11.46
N LYS A 212 29.82 13.46 10.48
CA LYS A 212 29.57 13.17 9.06
C LYS A 212 28.94 11.80 8.78
N ALA A 213 29.24 10.79 9.60
CA ALA A 213 28.67 9.45 9.48
C ALA A 213 27.16 9.37 9.78
N GLN A 214 26.58 10.42 10.39
CA GLN A 214 25.16 10.50 10.73
C GLN A 214 24.33 11.23 9.66
N ASN A 215 24.98 11.93 8.73
CA ASN A 215 24.30 12.69 7.68
C ASN A 215 23.51 11.76 6.77
N GLY A 216 22.24 12.08 6.51
CA GLY A 216 21.37 11.34 5.58
C GLY A 216 20.87 10.01 6.12
N LEU A 217 21.08 9.70 7.41
CA LEU A 217 20.52 8.49 8.03
C LEU A 217 19.05 8.66 8.43
N ALA A 218 18.62 9.89 8.73
CA ALA A 218 17.26 10.22 9.10
C ALA A 218 17.00 11.72 8.92
N LEU A 219 15.91 12.08 8.26
CA LEU A 219 15.50 13.47 8.04
C LEU A 219 15.35 14.25 9.35
N GLY A 220 14.75 13.62 10.38
CA GLY A 220 14.59 14.26 11.69
C GLY A 220 15.92 14.65 12.33
N HIS A 221 17.00 13.93 12.02
CA HIS A 221 18.34 14.25 12.50
C HIS A 221 19.01 15.32 11.66
N ASP A 222 18.93 15.23 10.34
CA ASP A 222 19.54 16.21 9.47
C ASP A 222 18.94 17.61 9.73
N ILE A 223 17.62 17.68 9.95
CA ILE A 223 16.92 18.91 10.36
C ILE A 223 17.46 19.45 11.69
N VAL A 224 17.60 18.57 12.69
CA VAL A 224 18.17 18.96 13.99
C VAL A 224 19.61 19.45 13.83
N PHE A 225 20.46 18.73 13.09
CA PHE A 225 21.89 19.01 13.02
C PHE A 225 22.21 20.31 12.30
N ILE A 226 21.40 20.67 11.31
CA ILE A 226 21.58 21.91 10.57
C ILE A 226 21.10 23.13 11.36
N CYS A 227 20.14 22.95 12.28
CA CYS A 227 19.64 24.01 13.16
C CYS A 227 20.35 24.10 14.51
N ALA A 228 21.01 23.03 14.96
CA ALA A 228 21.65 22.96 16.28
C ALA A 228 22.94 23.79 16.34
N ASP A 229 22.86 25.11 16.23
CA ASP A 229 23.96 26.01 16.52
C ASP A 229 24.04 26.32 18.03
N ASN A 230 25.21 26.77 18.50
CA ASN A 230 25.42 27.06 19.92
C ASN A 230 24.79 28.40 20.35
N THR A 231 24.65 29.36 19.44
CA THR A 231 24.22 30.72 19.77
C THR A 231 23.25 31.33 18.77
N ASP A 232 23.32 30.94 17.50
CA ASP A 232 22.59 31.60 16.43
C ASP A 232 21.43 30.77 15.90
N ASP A 233 20.37 31.43 15.44
CA ASP A 233 19.28 30.76 14.71
C ASP A 233 19.73 30.44 13.27
N ALA A 234 20.61 29.44 13.12
CA ALA A 234 21.21 29.06 11.83
C ALA A 234 20.15 28.71 10.76
N CYS A 235 19.01 28.17 11.17
CA CYS A 235 17.87 27.89 10.29
C CYS A 235 16.98 29.12 10.01
N GLY A 236 17.38 30.32 10.46
CA GLY A 236 16.75 31.60 10.16
C GLY A 236 15.45 31.89 10.92
N LEU A 237 14.94 30.91 11.68
CA LEU A 237 13.71 31.04 12.46
C LEU A 237 14.04 31.25 13.93
N THR A 238 13.34 32.17 14.57
CA THR A 238 13.54 32.51 15.99
C THR A 238 13.42 31.25 16.87
N ASN A 239 14.41 31.03 17.74
CA ASN A 239 14.53 29.87 18.62
C ASN A 239 14.76 28.52 17.92
N SER A 240 15.13 28.51 16.64
CA SER A 240 15.46 27.26 15.93
C SER A 240 16.65 26.52 16.54
N HIS A 241 17.63 27.24 17.09
CA HIS A 241 18.74 26.61 17.82
C HIS A 241 18.28 25.93 19.12
N ASN A 242 17.40 26.59 19.87
CA ASN A 242 16.84 26.06 21.12
C ASN A 242 16.04 24.77 20.87
N ALA A 243 15.18 24.76 19.85
CA ALA A 243 14.45 23.56 19.46
C ALA A 243 15.39 22.41 19.06
N ALA A 244 16.45 22.70 18.31
CA ALA A 244 17.41 21.71 17.85
C ALA A 244 18.34 21.18 18.95
N LEU A 245 18.68 22.02 19.93
CA LEU A 245 19.40 21.61 21.13
C LEU A 245 18.49 20.92 22.15
N GLY A 246 17.17 21.06 22.03
CA GLY A 246 16.19 20.61 23.02
C GLY A 246 16.17 21.48 24.27
N THR A 247 16.67 22.72 24.18
CA THR A 247 16.79 23.69 25.28
C THR A 247 15.71 24.77 25.19
N GLY A 248 15.42 25.44 26.30
CA GLY A 248 14.52 26.60 26.35
C GLY A 248 13.08 26.34 26.80
N LEU A 249 12.36 27.43 27.07
CA LEU A 249 10.97 27.42 27.53
C LEU A 249 10.03 26.87 26.44
N GLY A 250 9.27 25.83 26.75
CA GLY A 250 8.33 25.19 25.81
C GLY A 250 8.89 23.99 25.03
N SER A 251 10.18 23.65 25.20
CA SER A 251 10.77 22.41 24.71
C SER A 251 10.01 21.20 25.27
N LYS A 252 9.63 20.25 24.41
CA LYS A 252 9.10 18.95 24.84
C LYS A 252 10.22 18.01 25.26
N ASN A 253 11.46 18.49 25.31
CA ASN A 253 12.70 17.70 25.35
C ASN A 253 12.72 16.68 24.21
N ASP A 254 12.16 17.04 23.05
CA ASP A 254 12.14 16.21 21.86
C ASP A 254 12.60 17.03 20.66
N ARG A 255 13.92 17.10 20.49
CA ARG A 255 14.53 17.97 19.48
C ARG A 255 14.06 17.68 18.06
N ILE A 256 13.70 16.42 17.73
CA ILE A 256 13.18 16.09 16.39
C ILE A 256 11.81 16.74 16.20
N THR A 257 10.88 16.46 17.12
CA THR A 257 9.53 17.02 17.09
C THR A 257 9.55 18.55 17.15
N ASP A 258 10.35 19.12 18.04
CA ASP A 258 10.39 20.55 18.29
C ASP A 258 11.00 21.31 17.11
N THR A 259 12.07 20.79 16.48
CA THR A 259 12.69 21.44 15.31
C THR A 259 11.83 21.26 14.06
N ALA A 260 11.27 20.07 13.84
CA ALA A 260 10.40 19.81 12.70
C ALA A 260 9.08 20.61 12.79
N ALA A 261 8.61 20.96 14.00
CA ALA A 261 7.43 21.81 14.17
C ALA A 261 7.63 23.26 13.67
N ILE A 262 8.88 23.69 13.46
CA ILE A 262 9.21 25.01 12.89
C ILE A 262 9.21 24.97 11.35
N CYS A 263 9.10 23.79 10.74
CA CYS A 263 8.95 23.69 9.30
C CYS A 263 7.70 24.48 8.85
N PRO A 264 7.82 25.34 7.84
CA PRO A 264 6.68 26.11 7.36
C PRO A 264 5.59 25.17 6.86
N ASN A 265 4.35 25.43 7.24
CA ASN A 265 3.19 24.77 6.66
C ASN A 265 3.10 25.18 5.19
N LYS A 266 3.58 24.32 4.29
CA LYS A 266 3.14 24.34 2.90
C LYS A 266 1.80 23.59 2.81
N ALA A 267 1.01 23.91 1.79
CA ALA A 267 -0.27 23.25 1.53
C ALA A 267 -0.11 21.72 1.50
N GLU A 268 -1.23 20.98 1.64
CA GLU A 268 -1.21 19.52 1.56
C GLU A 268 -0.44 19.04 0.32
N VAL A 269 0.32 17.95 0.47
CA VAL A 269 0.99 17.29 -0.65
C VAL A 269 -0.12 16.67 -1.50
N THR A 270 -0.61 17.39 -2.51
CA THR A 270 -1.73 16.95 -3.34
C THR A 270 -1.33 16.10 -4.54
N ASP A 271 -0.03 16.00 -4.84
CA ASP A 271 0.50 15.18 -5.93
C ASP A 271 1.69 14.35 -5.43
N LEU A 272 1.46 13.03 -5.29
CA LEU A 272 2.49 11.98 -5.28
C LEU A 272 2.20 11.01 -6.42
#